data_AF-A0A6A4DIV4-F1
#
_entry.id   AF-A0A6A4DIV4-F1
#
_cell.length_a   1.000
_cell.length_b   1.000
_cell.length_c   1.000
_cell.angle_alpha   90.00
_cell.angle_beta   90.00
_cell.angle_gamma   90.00
#
_symmetry.space_group_name_H-M   'P 1'
#
loop_
_entity.id
_entity.type
_entity.pdbx_description
1 polymer ?
#
loop_
_entity_poly.entity_id
_entity_poly.type
_entity_poly.pdbx_seq_one_letter_code
_entity_poly.pdbx_strand_id
1 'polypeptide(L)'
;MVTLSLQCAIVGEAGDSFEVEIDDAKKVSALKEAIKTMKLYQFPANELKLFLAKTADGKWLLEESEAAQKLAGGESVSEVLKMIAENKMLPSWKIEDTLDKFKMTGELAPSFNQVHVLVVAPVETESRPTKRQKLSLQTAHYLPKNHWSDAEKRSRLQVQDGDQLISMAASCVKGTGVKTDRSSLVLFRRKELIDEWKTINHNSIISYSTLWIWG
;
A
#
# COMPACT_ATOMS: atom_id res chain seq x y z
N MET A 1 20.52 29.39 -5.90
CA MET A 1 20.12 28.21 -6.68
C MET A 1 21.36 27.36 -6.82
N VAL A 2 21.53 26.48 -5.84
CA VAL A 2 22.57 25.46 -5.78
C VAL A 2 21.89 24.14 -6.06
N THR A 3 22.44 23.36 -6.98
CA THR A 3 21.99 22.00 -7.23
C THR A 3 22.56 21.10 -6.14
N LEU A 4 21.68 20.42 -5.41
CA LEU A 4 22.02 19.48 -4.36
C LEU A 4 21.79 18.05 -4.85
N SER A 5 22.75 17.19 -4.57
CA SER A 5 22.62 15.73 -4.72
C SER A 5 22.23 15.11 -3.38
N LEU A 6 21.01 14.58 -3.30
CA LEU A 6 20.51 13.93 -2.09
C LEU A 6 20.46 12.42 -2.27
N GLN A 7 21.24 11.69 -1.47
CA GLN A 7 21.11 10.24 -1.33
C GLN A 7 19.85 9.90 -0.54
N CYS A 8 18.96 9.14 -1.17
CA CYS A 8 17.67 8.75 -0.65
C CYS A 8 17.65 7.24 -0.42
N ALA A 9 17.11 6.79 0.71
CA ALA A 9 16.91 5.36 1.00
C ALA A 9 15.44 5.08 1.34
N ILE A 10 14.88 3.98 0.83
CA ILE A 10 13.50 3.59 1.12
C ILE A 10 13.48 2.76 2.41
N VAL A 11 12.58 3.11 3.31
CA VAL A 11 12.44 2.42 4.60
C VAL A 11 11.46 1.26 4.47
N GLY A 12 11.91 0.06 4.82
CA GLY A 12 11.10 -1.15 4.80
C GLY A 12 11.03 -1.87 3.45
N GLU A 13 11.81 -1.42 2.46
CA GLU A 13 11.99 -2.07 1.17
C GLU A 13 13.47 -2.39 1.01
N ALA A 14 13.80 -3.60 0.56
CA ALA A 14 15.19 -3.98 0.31
C ALA A 14 15.69 -3.26 -0.96
N GLY A 15 16.85 -2.61 -0.86
CA GLY A 15 17.47 -1.89 -1.95
C GLY A 15 18.47 -0.84 -1.49
N ASP A 16 19.40 -0.50 -2.37
CA ASP A 16 20.43 0.50 -2.11
C ASP A 16 19.86 1.93 -2.08
N SER A 17 20.63 2.84 -1.47
CA SER A 17 20.41 4.27 -1.60
C SER A 17 20.51 4.70 -3.06
N PHE A 18 19.82 5.78 -3.41
CA PHE A 18 19.83 6.32 -4.75
C PHE A 18 19.89 7.85 -4.73
N GLU A 19 20.60 8.40 -5.70
CA GLU A 19 20.83 9.82 -5.79
C GLU A 19 19.66 10.54 -6.48
N VAL A 20 19.25 11.68 -5.91
CA VAL A 20 18.27 12.58 -6.51
C VAL A 20 18.85 13.99 -6.56
N GLU A 21 18.99 14.54 -7.75
CA GLU A 21 19.41 15.92 -7.96
C GLU A 21 18.22 16.88 -7.86
N ILE A 22 18.38 17.94 -7.07
CA ILE A 22 17.34 18.96 -6.90
C ILE A 22 17.93 20.33 -6.54
N ASP A 23 17.29 21.39 -7.04
CA ASP A 23 17.63 22.77 -6.70
C ASP A 23 17.16 23.09 -5.26
N ASP A 24 18.05 23.69 -4.47
CA ASP A 24 17.81 24.08 -3.07
C ASP A 24 16.62 25.03 -2.87
N ALA A 25 16.33 25.88 -3.87
CA ALA A 25 15.20 26.80 -3.86
C ALA A 25 13.86 26.10 -4.13
N LYS A 26 13.86 24.84 -4.59
CA LYS A 26 12.65 24.05 -4.79
C LYS A 26 12.09 23.56 -3.47
N LYS A 27 10.78 23.27 -3.50
CA LYS A 27 10.06 22.74 -2.35
C LYS A 27 10.29 21.24 -2.17
N VAL A 28 10.14 20.76 -0.94
CA VAL A 28 10.11 19.32 -0.62
C VAL A 28 9.03 18.58 -1.41
N SER A 29 7.93 19.25 -1.83
CA SER A 29 6.96 18.66 -2.75
C SER A 29 7.57 18.25 -4.09
N ALA A 30 8.49 19.05 -4.65
CA ALA A 30 9.18 18.72 -5.89
C ALA A 30 10.15 17.54 -5.69
N LEU A 31 10.79 17.43 -4.52
CA LEU A 31 11.60 16.26 -4.17
C LEU A 31 10.77 14.98 -4.16
N LYS A 32 9.57 15.03 -3.58
CA LYS A 32 8.64 13.89 -3.61
C LYS A 32 8.25 13.50 -5.03
N GLU A 33 8.00 14.46 -5.90
CA GLU A 33 7.69 14.20 -7.31
C GLU A 33 8.86 13.57 -8.05
N ALA A 34 10.09 14.04 -7.83
CA ALA A 34 11.30 13.48 -8.41
C ALA A 34 11.49 12.01 -7.98
N ILE A 35 11.39 11.72 -6.68
CA ILE A 35 11.49 10.34 -6.15
C ILE A 35 10.41 9.44 -6.75
N LYS A 36 9.16 9.92 -6.80
CA LYS A 36 8.05 9.17 -7.38
C LYS A 36 8.33 8.78 -8.83
N THR A 37 8.74 9.75 -9.65
CA THR A 37 9.04 9.51 -11.08
C THR A 37 10.19 8.54 -11.24
N MET A 38 11.24 8.67 -10.43
CA MET A 38 12.42 7.81 -10.49
C MET A 38 12.14 6.37 -10.08
N LYS A 39 11.32 6.14 -9.05
CA LYS A 39 10.91 4.80 -8.58
C LYS A 39 9.68 4.25 -9.28
N LEU A 40 9.10 4.99 -10.23
CA LEU A 40 7.90 4.61 -10.98
C LEU A 40 6.69 4.26 -10.09
N TYR A 41 6.57 4.90 -8.92
CA TYR A 41 5.44 4.66 -8.02
C TYR A 41 4.12 5.09 -8.65
N GLN A 42 3.06 4.28 -8.49
CA GLN A 42 1.74 4.57 -9.08
C GLN A 42 0.88 5.53 -8.23
N PHE A 43 1.13 5.60 -6.92
CA PHE A 43 0.41 6.48 -6.00
C PHE A 43 0.84 7.95 -6.15
N PRO A 44 0.03 8.94 -5.73
CA PRO A 44 0.39 10.35 -5.82
C PRO A 44 1.55 10.71 -4.88
N ALA A 45 2.44 11.60 -5.32
CA ALA A 45 3.70 11.90 -4.63
C ALA A 45 3.49 12.45 -3.21
N ASN A 46 2.34 13.05 -2.92
CA ASN A 46 1.99 13.55 -1.60
C ASN A 46 1.87 12.45 -0.53
N GLU A 47 1.67 11.19 -0.93
CA GLU A 47 1.63 10.04 -0.02
C GLU A 47 3.02 9.63 0.49
N LEU A 48 4.09 9.97 -0.23
CA LEU A 48 5.46 9.79 0.27
C LEU A 48 5.65 10.64 1.52
N LYS A 49 6.29 10.08 2.54
CA LYS A 49 6.79 10.82 3.70
C LYS A 49 8.31 10.84 3.65
N LEU A 50 8.88 12.04 3.71
CA LEU A 50 10.32 12.25 3.66
C LEU A 50 10.80 12.70 5.04
N PHE A 51 11.94 12.16 5.46
CA PHE A 51 12.57 12.46 6.74
C PHE A 51 14.08 12.65 6.52
N LEU A 52 14.72 13.53 7.28
CA LEU A 52 16.18 13.62 7.23
C LEU A 52 16.80 12.44 7.97
N ALA A 53 17.78 11.81 7.32
CA ALA A 53 18.54 10.70 7.86
C ALA A 53 19.66 11.21 8.78
N LYS A 54 19.31 11.95 9.84
CA LYS A 54 20.27 12.52 10.79
C LYS A 54 19.95 12.17 12.24
N THR A 55 20.98 12.11 13.07
CA THR A 55 20.84 11.94 14.52
C THR A 55 20.46 13.25 15.21
N ALA A 56 20.14 13.16 16.51
CA ALA A 56 19.91 14.33 17.36
C ALA A 56 21.14 15.25 17.43
N ASP A 57 22.34 14.68 17.34
CA ASP A 57 23.62 15.41 17.31
C ASP A 57 23.90 16.10 15.96
N GLY A 58 23.01 15.93 14.98
CA GLY A 58 23.15 16.54 13.66
C GLY A 58 24.08 15.76 12.71
N LYS A 59 24.46 14.54 13.04
CA LYS A 59 25.26 13.68 12.14
C LYS A 59 24.36 12.94 11.17
N TRP A 60 24.73 12.92 9.89
CA TRP A 60 24.07 12.11 8.87
C TRP A 60 24.32 10.61 9.09
N LEU A 61 23.38 9.79 8.60
CA LEU A 61 23.51 8.35 8.56
C LEU A 61 24.57 7.94 7.52
N LEU A 62 25.64 7.30 7.95
CA LEU A 62 26.69 6.81 7.06
C LEU A 62 26.21 5.56 6.29
N GLU A 63 26.48 5.48 5.00
CA GLU A 63 26.10 4.33 4.17
C GLU A 63 26.76 3.02 4.64
N GLU A 64 27.98 3.09 5.17
CA GLU A 64 28.71 1.93 5.69
C GLU A 64 28.29 1.51 7.12
N SER A 65 27.40 2.27 7.76
CA SER A 65 26.95 1.94 9.12
C SER A 65 26.10 0.67 9.13
N GLU A 66 26.13 -0.07 10.23
CA GLU A 66 25.28 -1.25 10.43
C GLU A 66 23.79 -0.91 10.25
N ALA A 67 23.38 0.29 10.68
CA ALA A 67 22.02 0.77 10.51
C ALA A 67 21.64 0.98 9.03
N ALA A 68 22.54 1.51 8.20
CA ALA A 68 22.32 1.67 6.77
C ALA A 68 22.34 0.33 6.03
N GLN A 69 23.21 -0.61 6.41
CA GLN A 69 23.23 -1.96 5.82
C GLN A 69 21.93 -2.72 6.11
N LYS A 70 21.44 -2.66 7.34
CA LYS A 70 20.15 -3.24 7.72
C LYS A 70 18.99 -2.57 6.98
N LEU A 71 19.04 -1.25 6.83
CA LEU A 71 18.07 -0.50 6.03
C LEU A 71 18.06 -0.97 4.57
N ALA A 72 19.23 -1.17 3.95
CA ALA A 72 19.34 -1.70 2.59
C ALA A 72 18.80 -3.15 2.48
N GLY A 73 18.90 -3.93 3.56
CA GLY A 73 18.24 -5.24 3.68
C GLY A 73 16.71 -5.18 3.85
N GLY A 74 16.12 -3.99 3.94
CA GLY A 74 14.68 -3.78 4.19
C GLY A 74 14.29 -3.84 5.67
N GLU A 75 15.25 -3.93 6.58
CA GLU A 75 14.99 -3.96 8.02
C GLU A 75 14.77 -2.55 8.58
N SER A 76 13.78 -2.40 9.47
CA SER A 76 13.54 -1.15 10.19
C SER A 76 14.29 -1.14 11.51
N VAL A 77 15.44 -0.46 11.54
CA VAL A 77 16.29 -0.36 12.75
C VAL A 77 15.75 0.72 13.70
N SER A 78 15.87 0.49 15.01
CA SER A 78 15.46 1.44 16.08
C SER A 78 16.01 2.85 15.85
N GLU A 79 17.25 2.98 15.39
CA GLU A 79 17.89 4.26 15.10
C GLU A 79 17.19 4.99 13.95
N VAL A 80 16.92 4.30 12.84
CA VAL A 80 16.20 4.85 11.68
C VAL A 80 14.79 5.29 12.08
N LEU A 81 14.10 4.51 12.92
CA LEU A 81 12.77 4.86 13.42
C LEU A 81 12.78 6.15 14.27
N LYS A 82 13.84 6.41 15.05
CA LYS A 82 14.00 7.69 15.77
C LYS A 82 14.17 8.86 14.80
N MET A 83 14.98 8.70 13.76
CA MET A 83 15.16 9.73 12.71
C MET A 83 13.82 10.06 12.03
N ILE A 84 12.98 9.05 11.77
CA ILE A 84 11.63 9.21 11.21
C ILE A 84 10.69 9.94 12.18
N ALA A 85 10.79 9.69 13.48
CA ALA A 85 9.94 10.36 14.46
C ALA A 85 10.23 11.87 14.57
N GLU A 86 11.49 12.26 14.43
CA GLU A 86 11.96 13.61 14.79
C GLU A 86 12.18 14.53 13.58
N ASN A 87 12.57 14.00 12.42
CA ASN A 87 13.11 14.80 11.32
C ASN A 87 12.20 14.88 10.09
N LYS A 88 10.88 14.97 10.29
CA LYS A 88 9.93 15.03 9.17
C LYS A 88 10.09 16.29 8.32
N MET A 89 10.23 16.11 7.01
CA MET A 89 10.28 17.20 6.03
C MET A 89 8.87 17.65 5.63
N LEU A 90 8.62 18.95 5.67
CA LEU A 90 7.31 19.53 5.33
C LEU A 90 7.23 19.84 3.83
N PRO A 91 6.19 19.37 3.10
CA PRO A 91 6.10 19.55 1.64
C PRO A 91 6.09 21.00 1.17
N SER A 92 5.58 21.92 1.99
CA SER A 92 5.44 23.33 1.66
C SER A 92 6.75 24.11 1.73
N TRP A 93 7.76 23.56 2.42
CA TRP A 93 9.02 24.23 2.69
C TRP A 93 9.99 24.02 1.55
N LYS A 94 10.90 24.98 1.38
CA LYS A 94 12.03 24.79 0.48
C LYS A 94 13.07 23.86 1.09
N ILE A 95 13.92 23.31 0.24
CA ILE A 95 15.00 22.44 0.69
C ILE A 95 16.01 23.24 1.50
N GLU A 96 16.39 24.44 1.03
CA GLU A 96 17.23 25.39 1.78
C GLU A 96 16.68 25.64 3.21
N ASP A 97 15.42 26.07 3.32
CA ASP A 97 14.78 26.37 4.62
C ASP A 97 14.74 25.14 5.54
N THR A 98 14.59 23.96 4.95
CA THR A 98 14.57 22.70 5.69
C THR A 98 15.95 22.42 6.27
N LEU A 99 17.00 22.48 5.45
CA LEU A 99 18.38 22.26 5.89
C LEU A 99 18.80 23.29 6.94
N ASP A 100 18.47 24.57 6.74
CA ASP A 100 18.76 25.65 7.69
C ASP A 100 18.10 25.42 9.05
N LYS A 101 16.81 25.07 9.09
CA LYS A 101 16.10 24.79 10.34
C LYS A 101 16.74 23.65 11.12
N PHE A 102 17.19 22.63 10.41
CA PHE A 102 17.83 21.46 11.00
C PHE A 102 19.33 21.67 11.27
N LYS A 103 19.86 22.89 11.06
CA LYS A 103 21.26 23.28 11.25
C LYS A 103 22.23 22.46 10.39
N MET A 104 21.79 22.06 9.21
CA MET A 104 22.55 21.24 8.25
C MET A 104 23.24 22.13 7.22
N THR A 105 24.06 23.06 7.68
CA THR A 105 24.83 23.99 6.86
C THR A 105 26.31 23.97 7.21
N GLY A 106 27.15 24.44 6.29
CA GLY A 106 28.61 24.45 6.47
C GLY A 106 29.16 23.03 6.62
N GLU A 107 29.84 22.74 7.73
CA GLU A 107 30.45 21.44 8.02
C GLU A 107 29.43 20.30 8.22
N LEU A 108 28.18 20.63 8.51
CA LEU A 108 27.08 19.68 8.67
C LEU A 108 26.21 19.55 7.41
N ALA A 109 26.62 20.19 6.31
CA ALA A 109 25.93 20.05 5.04
C ALA A 109 25.98 18.58 4.54
N PRO A 110 25.00 18.16 3.72
CA PRO A 110 25.03 16.85 3.07
C PRO A 110 26.36 16.63 2.32
N SER A 111 26.95 15.44 2.46
CA SER A 111 28.22 15.10 1.81
C SER A 111 28.18 13.70 1.20
N PHE A 112 29.23 13.27 0.51
CA PHE A 112 29.27 11.95 -0.11
C PHE A 112 29.31 10.82 0.95
N ASN A 113 28.91 9.60 0.57
CA ASN A 113 28.85 8.38 1.42
C ASN A 113 27.90 8.46 2.62
N GLN A 114 26.88 9.31 2.54
CA GLN A 114 25.86 9.50 3.56
C GLN A 114 24.48 9.32 2.94
N VAL A 115 23.58 8.69 3.68
CA VAL A 115 22.15 8.76 3.39
C VAL A 115 21.65 10.10 3.92
N HIS A 116 20.97 10.88 3.06
CA HIS A 116 20.43 12.20 3.41
C HIS A 116 18.94 12.15 3.71
N VAL A 117 18.18 11.37 2.95
CA VAL A 117 16.71 11.34 3.04
C VAL A 117 16.21 9.91 3.22
N LEU A 118 15.41 9.70 4.26
CA LEU A 118 14.63 8.48 4.45
C LEU A 118 13.26 8.66 3.79
N VAL A 119 12.91 7.75 2.89
CA VAL A 119 11.66 7.73 2.13
C VAL A 119 10.77 6.64 2.68
N VAL A 120 9.62 7.02 3.23
CA VAL A 120 8.59 6.06 3.63
C VAL A 120 7.49 6.11 2.58
N ALA A 121 7.37 5.04 1.81
CA ALA A 121 6.26 4.81 0.90
C ALA A 121 5.02 4.34 1.67
N PRO A 122 3.79 4.67 1.21
CA PRO A 122 2.59 4.02 1.72
C PRO A 122 2.71 2.51 1.45
N VAL A 123 2.47 1.70 2.48
CA VAL A 123 2.35 0.25 2.30
C VAL A 123 1.17 0.01 1.37
N GLU A 124 1.42 -0.65 0.24
CA GLU A 124 0.36 -1.12 -0.65
C GLU A 124 -0.44 -2.21 0.08
N THR A 125 -1.39 -1.80 0.92
CA THR A 125 -2.52 -2.66 1.25
C THR A 125 -3.35 -2.76 -0.03
N GLU A 126 -3.14 -3.85 -0.79
CA GLU A 126 -4.03 -4.40 -1.83
C GLU A 126 -5.22 -3.48 -2.18
N SER A 127 -5.01 -2.71 -3.25
CA SER A 127 -6.00 -1.96 -4.04
C SER A 127 -7.38 -1.73 -3.40
N ARG A 128 -7.55 -0.61 -2.69
CA ARG A 128 -8.87 0.01 -2.61
C ARG A 128 -9.09 0.79 -3.91
N PRO A 129 -10.14 0.53 -4.71
CA PRO A 129 -10.43 1.35 -5.89
C PRO A 129 -10.96 2.70 -5.39
N THR A 130 -10.07 3.66 -5.11
CA THR A 130 -10.44 4.93 -4.45
C THR A 130 -10.85 6.03 -5.42
N LYS A 131 -11.00 5.74 -6.71
CA LYS A 131 -11.57 6.68 -7.66
C LYS A 131 -12.80 6.08 -8.33
N ARG A 132 -13.99 6.35 -7.77
CA ARG A 132 -15.15 6.58 -8.64
C ARG A 132 -14.77 7.75 -9.55
N GLN A 133 -14.35 7.47 -10.77
CA GLN A 133 -14.34 8.49 -11.82
C GLN A 133 -15.78 9.00 -11.91
N LYS A 134 -16.00 10.24 -11.46
CA LYS A 134 -17.25 10.92 -11.71
C LYS A 134 -17.25 11.21 -13.20
N LEU A 135 -17.94 10.37 -13.98
CA LEU A 135 -18.17 10.64 -15.40
C LEU A 135 -18.70 12.06 -15.50
N SER A 136 -18.08 12.89 -16.34
CA SER A 136 -18.63 14.21 -16.62
C SER A 136 -20.02 14.03 -17.24
N LEU A 137 -20.94 14.95 -16.96
CA LEU A 137 -22.30 14.90 -17.52
C LEU A 137 -22.33 14.89 -19.05
N GLN A 138 -21.25 15.33 -19.70
CA GLN A 138 -21.08 15.26 -21.15
C GLN A 138 -20.83 13.83 -21.65
N THR A 139 -20.16 12.96 -20.87
CA THR A 139 -19.90 11.56 -21.24
C THR A 139 -21.10 10.63 -20.99
N ALA A 140 -22.05 11.02 -20.13
CA ALA A 140 -23.23 10.20 -19.81
C ALA A 140 -24.17 9.98 -21.02
N HIS A 141 -24.18 10.88 -22.01
CA HIS A 141 -25.03 10.77 -23.20
C HIS A 141 -24.59 9.69 -24.20
N TYR A 142 -23.36 9.18 -24.07
CA TYR A 142 -22.79 8.16 -24.97
C TYR A 142 -22.65 6.77 -24.33
N LEU A 143 -23.10 6.59 -23.07
CA LEU A 143 -23.10 5.26 -22.47
C LEU A 143 -24.27 4.44 -23.05
N PRO A 144 -24.01 3.23 -23.56
CA PRO A 144 -25.09 2.32 -23.88
C PRO A 144 -25.93 2.11 -22.62
N LYS A 145 -27.25 2.37 -22.71
CA LYS A 145 -28.17 2.09 -21.61
C LYS A 145 -28.05 0.59 -21.30
N ASN A 146 -27.52 0.28 -20.12
CA ASN A 146 -27.47 -1.10 -19.64
C ASN A 146 -28.89 -1.62 -19.51
N HIS A 147 -29.28 -2.50 -20.43
CA HIS A 147 -30.54 -3.22 -20.34
C HIS A 147 -30.33 -4.34 -19.33
N TRP A 148 -30.67 -4.08 -18.07
CA TRP A 148 -30.74 -5.13 -17.07
C TRP A 148 -31.79 -6.13 -17.54
N SER A 149 -31.36 -7.37 -17.78
CA SER A 149 -32.31 -8.46 -18.00
C SER A 149 -32.85 -8.89 -16.65
N ASP A 150 -34.12 -9.33 -16.61
CA ASP A 150 -34.66 -9.95 -15.41
C ASP A 150 -33.75 -11.09 -14.96
N ALA A 151 -33.56 -11.21 -13.65
CA ALA A 151 -32.68 -12.23 -13.09
C ALA A 151 -33.21 -13.62 -13.49
N GLU A 152 -32.53 -14.26 -14.44
CA GLU A 152 -32.77 -15.68 -14.75
C GLU A 152 -32.70 -16.48 -13.44
N LYS A 153 -33.66 -17.40 -13.26
CA LYS A 153 -33.75 -18.22 -12.06
C LYS A 153 -32.51 -19.10 -11.94
N ARG A 154 -31.52 -18.67 -11.14
CA ARG A 154 -30.28 -19.41 -10.92
C ARG A 154 -30.51 -20.54 -9.93
N SER A 155 -30.03 -21.73 -10.26
CA SER A 155 -29.99 -22.85 -9.33
C SER A 155 -29.12 -22.51 -8.13
N ARG A 156 -29.60 -22.75 -6.92
CA ARG A 156 -28.81 -22.60 -5.69
C ARG A 156 -27.64 -23.59 -5.75
N LEU A 157 -26.42 -23.10 -5.52
CA LEU A 157 -25.23 -23.94 -5.41
C LEU A 157 -25.42 -24.88 -4.21
N GLN A 158 -25.44 -26.19 -4.47
CA GLN A 158 -25.50 -27.21 -3.43
C GLN A 158 -24.07 -27.51 -3.00
N VAL A 159 -23.79 -27.29 -1.72
CA VAL A 159 -22.46 -27.52 -1.12
C VAL A 159 -22.66 -28.50 0.03
N GLN A 160 -21.98 -29.65 0.00
CA GLN A 160 -22.01 -30.56 1.14
C GLN A 160 -20.98 -30.12 2.18
N ASP A 161 -21.33 -30.28 3.47
CA ASP A 161 -20.52 -29.77 4.59
C ASP A 161 -19.12 -30.42 4.68
N GLY A 162 -18.94 -31.61 4.10
CA GLY A 162 -17.67 -32.33 4.06
C GLY A 162 -16.75 -32.01 2.89
N ASP A 163 -17.22 -31.27 1.88
CA ASP A 163 -16.47 -31.09 0.64
C ASP A 163 -15.41 -29.98 0.78
N GLN A 164 -14.16 -30.34 0.49
CA GLN A 164 -13.04 -29.39 0.42
C GLN A 164 -12.98 -28.67 -0.93
N LEU A 165 -13.56 -29.25 -1.97
CA LEU A 165 -13.57 -28.72 -3.33
C LEU A 165 -15.02 -28.56 -3.80
N ILE A 166 -15.41 -27.35 -4.13
CA ILE A 166 -16.76 -27.02 -4.59
C ILE A 166 -16.72 -26.73 -6.07
N SER A 167 -17.27 -27.63 -6.87
CA SER A 167 -17.38 -27.43 -8.32
C SER A 167 -18.52 -26.46 -8.63
N MET A 168 -18.20 -25.37 -9.32
CA MET A 168 -19.18 -24.40 -9.80
C MET A 168 -19.90 -24.92 -11.03
N ALA A 169 -21.23 -24.86 -11.00
CA ALA A 169 -22.04 -25.12 -12.18
C ALA A 169 -21.80 -24.04 -13.25
N ALA A 170 -21.80 -24.42 -14.53
CA ALA A 170 -21.59 -23.50 -15.64
C ALA A 170 -22.61 -22.33 -15.65
N SER A 171 -23.83 -22.57 -15.17
CA SER A 171 -24.86 -21.53 -15.00
C SER A 171 -24.47 -20.41 -14.04
N CYS A 172 -23.59 -20.69 -13.06
CA CYS A 172 -23.09 -19.69 -12.12
C CYS A 172 -21.95 -18.84 -12.71
N VAL A 173 -21.28 -19.34 -13.74
CA VAL A 173 -20.08 -18.73 -14.35
C VAL A 173 -20.41 -18.05 -15.69
N LYS A 174 -21.55 -18.38 -16.31
CA LYS A 174 -21.99 -17.77 -17.57
C LYS A 174 -22.16 -16.25 -17.42
N GLY A 175 -21.48 -15.50 -18.28
CA GLY A 175 -21.58 -14.03 -18.33
C GLY A 175 -20.75 -13.27 -17.30
N THR A 176 -19.97 -13.95 -16.45
CA THR A 176 -19.10 -13.29 -15.46
C THR A 176 -17.74 -12.88 -16.01
N GLY A 177 -17.42 -13.21 -17.27
CA GLY A 177 -16.11 -13.00 -17.88
C GLY A 177 -15.04 -14.00 -17.44
N VAL A 178 -15.38 -14.96 -16.57
CA VAL A 178 -14.48 -16.05 -16.17
C VAL A 178 -14.46 -17.12 -17.26
N LYS A 179 -13.38 -17.16 -18.04
CA LYS A 179 -13.17 -18.12 -19.13
C LYS A 179 -13.05 -19.54 -18.57
N THR A 180 -13.90 -20.47 -19.03
CA THR A 180 -13.88 -21.88 -18.62
C THR A 180 -13.71 -22.74 -19.87
N ASP A 181 -12.50 -22.73 -20.41
CA ASP A 181 -12.19 -23.34 -21.70
C ASP A 181 -12.22 -24.87 -21.63
N ARG A 182 -11.86 -25.46 -20.46
CA ARG A 182 -11.54 -26.91 -20.38
C ARG A 182 -11.80 -27.59 -19.02
N SER A 183 -12.23 -26.89 -17.98
CA SER A 183 -12.48 -27.48 -16.66
C SER A 183 -13.57 -26.72 -15.91
N SER A 184 -14.40 -27.42 -15.14
CA SER A 184 -15.31 -26.78 -14.19
C SER A 184 -14.50 -25.91 -13.22
N LEU A 185 -14.98 -24.70 -12.94
CA LEU A 185 -14.35 -23.83 -11.96
C LEU A 185 -14.53 -24.48 -10.58
N VAL A 186 -13.43 -24.76 -9.88
CA VAL A 186 -13.48 -25.37 -8.55
C VAL A 186 -13.01 -24.36 -7.51
N LEU A 187 -13.81 -24.18 -6.47
CA LEU A 187 -13.45 -23.38 -5.31
C LEU A 187 -12.88 -24.29 -4.23
N PHE A 188 -11.72 -23.92 -3.69
CA PHE A 188 -11.12 -24.63 -2.57
C PHE A 188 -11.61 -24.03 -1.24
N ARG A 189 -12.24 -24.86 -0.42
CA ARG A 189 -12.68 -24.49 0.92
C ARG A 189 -11.53 -24.72 1.90
N ARG A 190 -11.08 -23.62 2.50
CA ARG A 190 -10.02 -23.65 3.52
C ARG A 190 -10.48 -24.43 4.75
N LYS A 191 -9.55 -25.14 5.40
CA LYS A 191 -9.84 -26.03 6.53
C LYS A 191 -10.42 -25.25 7.72
N GLU A 192 -9.92 -24.04 7.96
CA GLU A 192 -10.37 -23.15 9.02
C GLU A 192 -11.86 -22.80 8.86
N LEU A 193 -12.31 -22.57 7.63
CA LEU A 193 -13.71 -22.28 7.32
C LEU A 193 -14.61 -23.52 7.42
N ILE A 194 -14.06 -24.72 7.22
CA ILE A 194 -14.78 -25.98 7.47
C ILE A 194 -14.96 -26.16 8.97
N ASP A 195 -13.91 -25.93 9.75
CA ASP A 195 -13.90 -26.12 11.20
C ASP A 195 -14.81 -25.10 11.89
N GLU A 196 -14.74 -23.81 11.52
CA GLU A 196 -15.65 -22.78 12.03
C GLU A 196 -17.12 -23.10 11.71
N TRP A 197 -17.42 -23.55 10.49
CA TRP A 197 -18.78 -23.93 10.11
C TRP A 197 -19.28 -25.14 10.89
N LYS A 198 -18.42 -26.15 11.10
CA LYS A 198 -18.75 -27.30 11.96
C LYS A 198 -18.99 -26.87 13.40
N THR A 199 -18.21 -25.95 13.94
CA THR A 199 -18.41 -25.38 15.28
C THR A 199 -19.75 -24.63 15.35
N ILE A 200 -20.07 -23.78 14.38
CA ILE A 200 -21.35 -23.09 14.30
C ILE A 200 -22.50 -24.11 14.21
N ASN A 201 -22.39 -25.12 13.34
CA ASN A 201 -23.44 -26.11 13.14
C ASN A 201 -23.65 -26.96 14.41
N HIS A 202 -22.56 -27.42 15.03
CA HIS A 202 -22.57 -28.13 16.32
C HIS A 202 -23.24 -27.30 17.42
N ASN A 203 -22.92 -26.01 17.51
CA ASN A 203 -23.50 -25.11 18.49
C ASN A 203 -24.97 -24.75 18.17
N SER A 204 -25.34 -24.72 16.88
CA SER A 204 -26.69 -24.37 16.44
C SER A 204 -27.71 -25.51 16.61
N ILE A 205 -27.26 -26.77 16.64
CA ILE A 205 -28.15 -27.93 16.78
C ILE A 205 -28.53 -28.23 18.25
N ILE A 206 -27.94 -27.55 19.25
CA ILE A 206 -28.32 -27.71 20.67
C ILE A 206 -29.22 -26.57 21.17
N SER A 207 -29.98 -25.90 20.29
CA SER A 207 -31.14 -25.11 20.71
C SER A 207 -32.44 -25.74 20.23
N TYR A 208 -32.74 -26.94 20.74
CA TYR A 208 -34.13 -27.36 20.90
C TYR A 208 -34.74 -26.60 22.08
N SER A 209 -34.92 -25.29 21.95
CA SER A 209 -35.92 -24.57 22.73
C SER A 209 -37.11 -24.37 21.81
N THR A 210 -38.03 -25.35 21.85
CA THR A 210 -39.45 -25.12 21.56
C THR A 210 -39.94 -24.00 22.47
N LEU A 211 -39.77 -22.76 22.02
CA LEU A 211 -40.32 -21.57 22.65
C LEU A 211 -41.81 -21.55 22.29
N TRP A 212 -42.62 -22.15 23.14
CA TRP A 212 -44.06 -21.92 23.17
C TRP A 212 -44.28 -20.44 23.48
N ILE A 213 -44.78 -19.67 22.50
CA ILE A 213 -45.42 -18.38 22.78
C ILE A 213 -46.90 -18.71 22.97
N TRP A 214 -47.32 -18.70 24.24
CA TRP A 214 -48.72 -18.74 24.62
C TRP A 214 -49.35 -17.37 24.31
N GLY A 215 -50.40 -17.40 23.50
CA GLY A 215 -51.42 -16.37 23.35
C GLY A 215 -52.77 -17.04 23.48
#